data_AF-A0A0S4SWH2-F1
#
_entry.id   AF-A0A0S4SWH2-F1
#
_cell.length_a   1.000
_cell.length_b   1.000
_cell.length_c   1.000
_cell.angle_alpha   90.00
_cell.angle_beta   90.00
_cell.angle_gamma   90.00
#
_symmetry.space_group_name_H-M   'P 1'
#
loop_
_entity.id
_entity.type
_entity.pdbx_description
1 polymer ?
#
loop_
_entity_poly.entity_id
_entity_poly.type
_entity_poly.pdbx_seq_one_letter_code
_entity_poly.pdbx_strand_id
1 'polypeptide(L)'
;MAKYIAEHGIDDTLMLTLTIVNDTNGLESTYFGSEINGNMYSPGGRISYKDNNFDVRKRPWYQETIEKNRLVTTEPYPDLTTGKMVITSSQPVYKDSKLIGVMAIDLVSDDLSKQKL
;
A
#
# COMPACT_ATOMS: atom_id res chain seq x y z
N MET A 1 9.41 6.70 -3.15
CA MET A 1 9.16 5.32 -2.69
C MET A 1 9.08 4.31 -3.83
N ALA A 2 8.11 4.38 -4.76
CA ALA A 2 8.00 3.42 -5.87
C ALA A 2 9.31 3.20 -6.67
N LYS A 3 10.02 4.29 -7.00
CA LYS A 3 11.34 4.22 -7.65
C LYS A 3 12.40 3.46 -6.82
N TYR A 4 12.42 3.67 -5.50
CA TYR A 4 13.36 2.99 -4.61
C TYR A 4 13.14 1.47 -4.63
N ILE A 5 11.90 1.03 -4.50
CA ILE A 5 11.52 -0.40 -4.50
C ILE A 5 11.85 -1.04 -5.84
N ALA A 6 11.63 -0.33 -6.95
CA ALA A 6 12.03 -0.80 -8.27
C ALA A 6 13.54 -1.08 -8.36
N GLU A 7 14.37 -0.20 -7.81
CA GLU A 7 15.82 -0.33 -7.87
C GLU A 7 16.33 -1.43 -6.91
N HIS A 8 15.89 -1.41 -5.65
CA HIS A 8 16.49 -2.18 -4.55
C HIS A 8 15.72 -3.45 -4.16
N GLY A 9 14.45 -3.57 -4.55
CA GLY A 9 13.60 -4.70 -4.18
C GLY A 9 12.99 -4.57 -2.78
N ILE A 10 12.64 -5.72 -2.19
CA ILE A 10 12.08 -5.83 -0.83
C ILE A 10 13.24 -6.18 0.10
N ASP A 11 13.72 -5.20 0.86
CA ASP A 11 14.82 -5.32 1.82
C ASP A 11 14.50 -4.57 3.14
N ASP A 12 15.42 -4.58 4.09
CA ASP A 12 15.26 -3.88 5.37
C ASP A 12 15.11 -2.35 5.18
N THR A 13 15.69 -1.81 4.11
CA THR A 13 15.59 -0.40 3.76
C THR A 13 14.19 -0.02 3.30
N LEU A 14 13.46 -0.91 2.61
CA LEU A 14 12.04 -0.72 2.30
C LEU A 14 11.25 -0.55 3.59
N MET A 15 11.44 -1.44 4.57
CA MET A 15 10.74 -1.36 5.86
C MET A 15 11.06 -0.05 6.59
N LEU A 16 12.35 0.31 6.66
CA LEU A 16 12.78 1.59 7.25
C LEU A 16 12.15 2.80 6.54
N THR A 17 12.10 2.78 5.21
CA THR A 17 11.55 3.88 4.42
C THR A 17 10.03 3.98 4.59
N LEU A 18 9.32 2.85 4.71
CA LEU A 18 7.88 2.83 5.01
C LEU A 18 7.62 3.50 6.35
N THR A 19 8.39 3.13 7.38
CA THR A 19 8.28 3.70 8.72
C THR A 19 8.51 5.21 8.72
N ILE A 20 9.60 5.69 8.10
CA ILE A 20 9.90 7.13 8.02
C ILE A 20 8.78 7.89 7.32
N VAL A 21 8.30 7.40 6.17
CA VAL A 21 7.24 8.09 5.41
C VAL A 21 5.94 8.17 6.21
N ASN A 22 5.61 7.12 6.96
CA ASN A 22 4.41 7.09 7.80
C ASN A 22 4.49 8.13 8.92
N ASP A 23 5.61 8.14 9.65
CA ASP A 23 5.81 8.98 10.83
C ASP A 23 5.94 10.47 10.49
N THR A 24 6.55 10.82 9.35
CA THR A 24 6.82 12.23 9.00
C THR A 24 5.63 12.95 8.37
N ASN A 25 4.67 12.23 7.81
CA ASN A 25 3.56 12.83 7.03
C ASN A 25 2.21 12.72 7.72
N GLY A 26 2.15 12.19 8.95
CA GLY A 26 0.89 11.97 9.66
C GLY A 26 -0.06 11.01 8.94
N LEU A 27 0.49 10.10 8.14
CA LEU A 27 -0.30 9.10 7.41
C LEU A 27 -0.73 8.01 8.38
N GLU A 28 -1.97 7.53 8.27
CA GLU A 28 -2.45 6.42 9.10
C GLU A 28 -1.66 5.14 8.80
N SER A 29 -1.48 4.83 7.51
CA SER A 29 -0.79 3.61 7.11
C SER A 29 -0.17 3.77 5.72
N THR A 30 1.06 3.27 5.59
CA THR A 30 1.80 3.19 4.34
C THR A 30 2.22 1.74 4.12
N TYR A 31 2.04 1.19 2.92
CA TYR A 31 2.30 -0.23 2.69
C TYR A 31 2.64 -0.58 1.25
N PHE A 32 3.30 -1.73 1.09
CA PHE A 32 3.64 -2.33 -0.18
C PHE A 32 3.02 -3.73 -0.29
N GLY A 33 2.22 -3.96 -1.33
CA GLY A 33 1.72 -5.28 -1.70
C GLY A 33 2.62 -5.91 -2.76
N SER A 34 3.20 -7.07 -2.48
CA SER A 34 4.10 -7.75 -3.41
C SER A 34 3.35 -8.60 -4.42
N GLU A 35 3.61 -8.38 -5.72
CA GLU A 35 3.11 -9.24 -6.79
C GLU A 35 3.75 -10.64 -6.73
N ILE A 36 5.03 -10.68 -6.35
CA ILE A 36 5.88 -11.87 -6.35
C ILE A 36 5.38 -12.96 -5.38
N ASN A 37 4.96 -12.58 -4.17
CA ASN A 37 4.60 -13.54 -3.12
C ASN A 37 3.24 -13.30 -2.46
N GLY A 38 2.51 -12.24 -2.84
CA GLY A 38 1.20 -11.92 -2.27
C GLY A 38 1.26 -11.34 -0.85
N ASN A 39 2.44 -11.11 -0.28
CA ASN A 39 2.60 -10.53 1.05
C ASN A 39 2.35 -9.01 1.04
N MET A 40 1.95 -8.49 2.20
CA MET A 40 1.90 -7.06 2.47
C MET A 40 2.98 -6.67 3.49
N TYR A 41 3.64 -5.54 3.23
CA TYR A 41 4.69 -4.97 4.06
C TYR A 41 4.25 -3.58 4.51
N SER A 42 4.31 -3.29 5.80
CA SER A 42 3.96 -2.00 6.39
C SER A 42 4.89 -1.69 7.57
N PRO A 43 4.90 -0.46 8.13
CA PRO A 43 5.67 -0.16 9.34
C PRO A 43 5.40 -1.12 10.51
N GLY A 44 4.18 -1.68 10.59
CA GLY A 44 3.79 -2.67 11.60
C GLY A 44 4.34 -4.08 11.35
N GLY A 45 5.08 -4.30 10.26
CA GLY A 45 5.71 -5.56 9.90
C GLY A 45 5.16 -6.18 8.62
N ARG A 46 5.31 -7.49 8.50
CA ARG A 46 4.92 -8.26 7.31
C ARG A 46 3.69 -9.11 7.58
N ILE A 47 2.65 -8.96 6.77
CA ILE A 47 1.54 -9.91 6.70
C ILE A 47 1.84 -10.91 5.58
N SER A 48 2.10 -12.16 5.96
CA SER A 48 2.49 -13.24 5.06
C SER A 48 1.26 -13.95 4.49
N TYR A 49 1.21 -14.13 3.17
CA TYR A 49 0.16 -14.90 2.51
C TYR A 49 0.12 -16.34 2.99
N LYS A 50 1.28 -17.00 3.05
CA LYS A 50 1.38 -18.42 3.44
C LYS A 50 0.89 -18.65 4.86
N ASP A 51 1.15 -17.72 5.76
CA ASP A 51 0.91 -17.92 7.19
C ASP A 51 -0.50 -17.47 7.60
N ASN A 52 -1.10 -16.53 6.87
CA ASN A 52 -2.39 -15.91 7.24
C ASN A 52 -3.51 -16.15 6.23
N ASN A 53 -3.24 -16.90 5.14
CA ASN A 53 -4.14 -17.03 3.99
C ASN A 53 -4.62 -15.66 3.44
N PHE A 54 -3.77 -14.64 3.59
CA PHE A 54 -4.04 -13.26 3.21
C PHE A 54 -3.27 -12.89 1.94
N ASP A 55 -3.96 -12.79 0.81
CA ASP A 55 -3.34 -12.40 -0.46
C ASP A 55 -3.61 -10.93 -0.77
N VAL A 56 -2.58 -10.09 -0.68
CA VAL A 56 -2.69 -8.64 -0.93
C VAL A 56 -3.21 -8.34 -2.34
N ARG A 57 -2.98 -9.22 -3.31
CA ARG A 57 -3.38 -9.04 -4.71
C ARG A 57 -4.89 -9.14 -4.92
N LYS A 58 -5.61 -9.66 -3.93
CA LYS A 58 -7.08 -9.75 -3.93
C LYS A 58 -7.74 -8.50 -3.31
N ARG A 59 -6.96 -7.52 -2.85
CA ARG A 59 -7.52 -6.30 -2.25
C ARG A 59 -8.07 -5.38 -3.34
N PRO A 60 -9.21 -4.69 -3.10
CA PRO A 60 -9.83 -3.83 -4.10
C PRO A 60 -8.87 -2.77 -4.66
N TRP A 61 -8.15 -2.06 -3.79
CA TRP A 61 -7.15 -1.06 -4.19
C TRP A 61 -6.04 -1.64 -5.08
N TYR A 62 -5.62 -2.89 -4.82
CA TYR A 62 -4.58 -3.55 -5.60
C TYR A 62 -5.10 -3.83 -7.01
N GLN A 63 -6.26 -4.48 -7.10
CA GLN A 63 -6.85 -4.86 -8.38
C GLN A 63 -7.17 -3.63 -9.24
N GLU A 64 -7.76 -2.59 -8.65
CA GLU A 64 -8.08 -1.34 -9.34
C GLU A 64 -6.82 -0.64 -9.86
N THR A 65 -5.74 -0.66 -9.09
CA THR A 65 -4.45 -0.08 -9.50
C THR A 65 -3.83 -0.81 -10.67
N ILE A 66 -3.88 -2.16 -10.66
CA ILE A 66 -3.36 -2.96 -11.76
C ILE A 66 -4.22 -2.80 -13.02
N GLU A 67 -5.55 -2.77 -12.88
CA GLU A 67 -6.46 -2.54 -13.98
C GLU A 67 -6.24 -1.17 -14.65
N LYS A 68 -6.12 -0.11 -13.86
CA LYS A 68 -5.91 1.25 -14.36
C LYS A 68 -4.46 1.53 -14.75
N ASN A 69 -3.51 0.73 -14.26
CA ASN A 69 -2.07 0.84 -14.47
C ASN A 69 -1.52 2.27 -14.31
N ARG A 70 -1.94 2.95 -13.23
CA ARG A 70 -1.51 4.31 -12.89
C ARG A 70 -1.73 4.58 -11.41
N LEU A 71 -1.41 5.78 -10.94
CA LEU A 71 -1.86 6.25 -9.63
C LEU A 71 -3.39 6.27 -9.58
N VAL A 72 -3.95 5.60 -8.58
CA VAL A 72 -5.39 5.48 -8.33
C VAL A 72 -5.69 5.93 -6.91
N THR A 73 -6.81 6.62 -6.74
CA THR A 73 -7.44 6.81 -5.44
C THR A 73 -8.79 6.10 -5.49
N THR A 74 -9.02 5.18 -4.56
CA THR A 74 -10.24 4.38 -4.52
C THR A 74 -11.44 5.22 -4.06
N GLU A 75 -12.64 4.71 -4.32
CA GLU A 75 -13.79 5.06 -3.49
C GLU A 75 -13.58 4.55 -2.04
N PRO A 76 -14.27 5.12 -1.03
CA PRO A 76 -14.20 4.62 0.33
C PRO A 76 -14.58 3.14 0.45
N TYR A 77 -13.81 2.37 1.22
CA TYR A 77 -14.09 0.95 1.49
C TYR A 77 -13.68 0.57 2.93
N PRO A 78 -14.23 -0.50 3.51
CA PRO A 78 -13.86 -0.91 4.86
C PRO A 78 -12.44 -1.47 4.91
N ASP A 79 -11.61 -0.90 5.79
CA ASP A 79 -10.32 -1.45 6.15
C ASP A 79 -10.49 -2.85 6.78
N LEU A 80 -9.57 -3.75 6.44
CA LEU A 80 -9.66 -5.14 6.87
C LEU A 80 -9.41 -5.31 8.37
N THR A 81 -8.57 -4.45 8.95
CA THR A 81 -8.11 -4.61 10.34
C THR A 81 -9.06 -3.94 11.32
N THR A 82 -9.48 -2.72 11.00
CA THR A 82 -10.27 -1.86 11.89
C THR A 82 -11.77 -1.88 11.56
N GLY A 83 -12.15 -2.28 10.35
CA GLY A 83 -13.53 -2.20 9.87
C GLY A 83 -14.01 -0.77 9.56
N LYS A 84 -13.15 0.25 9.75
CA LYS A 84 -13.48 1.63 9.44
C LYS A 84 -13.37 1.91 7.95
N MET A 85 -14.09 2.92 7.48
CA MET A 85 -14.01 3.34 6.08
C MET A 85 -12.68 4.07 5.85
N VAL A 86 -11.93 3.60 4.85
CA VAL A 86 -10.68 4.20 4.40
C VAL A 86 -10.76 4.54 2.92
N ILE A 87 -9.96 5.52 2.49
CA ILE A 87 -9.65 5.77 1.09
C ILE A 87 -8.17 5.43 0.90
N THR A 88 -7.85 4.69 -0.16
CA THR A 88 -6.46 4.33 -0.45
C THR A 88 -6.00 5.02 -1.72
N SER A 89 -4.85 5.68 -1.64
CA SER A 89 -4.11 6.10 -2.84
C SER A 89 -2.98 5.11 -3.11
N SER A 90 -2.87 4.64 -4.35
CA SER A 90 -1.99 3.53 -4.71
C SER A 90 -1.46 3.61 -6.13
N GLN A 91 -0.24 3.10 -6.34
CA GLN A 91 0.49 3.18 -7.60
C GLN A 91 1.23 1.88 -7.89
N PRO A 92 1.22 1.38 -9.14
CA PRO A 92 1.97 0.18 -9.49
C PRO A 92 3.48 0.45 -9.49
N VAL A 93 4.25 -0.56 -9.12
CA VAL A 93 5.71 -0.50 -9.04
C VAL A 93 6.29 -1.53 -10.02
N TYR A 94 7.14 -1.04 -10.92
CA TYR A 94 7.77 -1.84 -11.97
C TYR A 94 9.29 -1.88 -11.80
N LYS A 95 9.89 -3.05 -12.03
CA LYS A 95 11.34 -3.22 -12.21
C LYS A 95 11.57 -3.90 -13.55
N ASP A 96 12.40 -3.30 -14.42
CA ASP A 96 12.69 -3.82 -15.75
C ASP A 96 11.41 -4.17 -16.55
N SER A 97 10.43 -3.26 -16.53
CA SER A 97 9.10 -3.43 -17.13
C SER A 97 8.24 -4.56 -16.56
N LYS A 98 8.69 -5.26 -15.51
CA LYS A 98 7.93 -6.28 -14.79
C LYS A 98 7.29 -5.69 -13.54
N LEU A 99 6.00 -5.93 -13.35
CA LEU A 99 5.30 -5.56 -12.13
C LEU A 99 5.90 -6.34 -10.95
N ILE A 100 6.34 -5.63 -9.91
CA ILE A 100 6.85 -6.24 -8.67
C ILE A 100 5.89 -6.06 -7.49
N GLY A 101 4.94 -5.12 -7.61
CA GLY A 101 3.90 -4.91 -6.60
C GLY A 101 3.22 -3.55 -6.74
N VAL A 102 2.50 -3.16 -5.69
CA VAL A 102 1.78 -1.90 -5.60
C VAL A 102 2.15 -1.21 -4.30
N MET A 103 2.49 0.07 -4.39
CA MET A 103 2.71 0.95 -3.25
C MET A 103 1.41 1.67 -2.92
N ALA A 104 1.05 1.78 -1.65
CA ALA A 104 -0.23 2.35 -1.23
C ALA A 104 -0.15 3.08 0.12
N ILE A 105 -1.06 4.02 0.31
CA ILE A 105 -1.28 4.76 1.56
C ILE A 105 -2.77 4.83 1.85
N ASP A 106 -3.15 4.69 3.12
CA ASP A 106 -4.49 5.01 3.58
C ASP A 106 -4.57 6.48 3.99
N LEU A 107 -5.59 7.16 3.51
CA LEU A 107 -5.75 8.61 3.67
C LEU A 107 -6.69 9.02 4.80
N VAL A 108 -7.49 8.13 5.44
CA VAL A 108 -8.51 8.58 6.41
C VAL A 108 -9.06 7.51 7.37
N SER A 109 -9.18 7.86 8.68
CA SER A 109 -10.33 7.51 9.55
C SER A 109 -11.13 8.73 10.04
N ASP A 110 -10.62 9.98 10.04
CA ASP A 110 -11.36 11.17 10.54
C ASP A 110 -11.05 12.52 9.84
N ASP A 111 -10.11 12.58 8.89
CA ASP A 111 -9.51 13.85 8.45
C ASP A 111 -10.20 14.56 7.26
N LEU A 112 -11.08 13.88 6.50
CA LEU A 112 -11.85 14.52 5.42
C LEU A 112 -12.88 15.55 5.92
N SER A 113 -13.25 15.50 7.20
CA SER A 113 -14.12 16.53 7.79
C SER A 113 -13.43 17.90 7.95
N LYS A 114 -12.10 17.97 7.81
CA LYS A 114 -11.30 19.18 8.07
C LYS A 114 -10.77 19.87 6.82
N GLN A 115 -10.74 19.22 5.66
CA GLN A 115 -10.49 19.91 4.39
C GLN A 115 -11.80 20.47 3.84
N LYS A 116 -12.24 21.59 4.43
CA LYS A 116 -13.16 22.50 3.73
C LYS A 116 -12.41 23.15 2.57
N LEU A 117 -12.97 23.01 1.37
CA LEU A 117 -12.68 23.85 0.21
C LEU A 117 -12.93 25.34 0.52
#